data_AF-A0A552REE5-F1
#
_entry.id   AF-A0A552REE5-F1
#
_cell.length_a   1.000
_cell.length_b   1.000
_cell.length_c   1.000
_cell.angle_alpha   90.00
_cell.angle_beta   90.00
_cell.angle_gamma   90.00
#
_symmetry.space_group_name_H-M   'P 1'
#
loop_
_entity.id
_entity.type
_entity.pdbx_description
1 polymer ?
#
loop_
_entity_poly.entity_id
_entity_poly.type
_entity_poly.pdbx_seq_one_letter_code
_entity_poly.pdbx_strand_id
1 'polypeptide(L)'
;MSHPITHEFSQYAQIRAALADPALVPPAPDPADGPPGASVAWLRATVARFASGEPHKRRRALVEAELDRLAPADLHRAASAPGGEGDLRTRVVSRLAAALDMPQPDRIAGEVALVADAYFGEDGGGDADRAVARLVALLAPEPADDAELEAVANRVGLLAQACAATATLVESVAAAGAGAPVARVLRDDPPVRVMRRVAAHATRVAGREIAEGDEVVLDLVAARQDHPVPLTFGAPPRVCPGRAHALALTEGLLGRPMTPFARLHHQGRALLLPNAWDYASAAALAAEGFEAVGTTSLGVAAGLGLPDGAAATKEATADLARRLGRGPFLFSVDAEGGFSDDPAEVAVFARRLYEAGAAGINLEDGRADGTLAPVELHAAKIAAVKEAVPGLFVNARTDTYWLGLGQERTAARLAVYEQAGADGVFVPGLSDRAGIAELTAVLSAPLNVLYSPAGPGIAELSALGVRRVSLGSLLYREALAGAVSTAAAIRDGGPVRGGALPYAAVQALAPGDGSGGRGGDDVDDG
;
A
#
# COMPACT_ATOMS: atom_id res chain seq x y z
N MET A 1 -20.96 -38.76 20.71
CA MET A 1 -20.28 -37.51 20.31
C MET A 1 -20.01 -37.63 18.83
N SER A 2 -20.65 -36.82 17.98
CA SER A 2 -20.30 -36.80 16.56
C SER A 2 -18.83 -36.38 16.45
N HIS A 3 -18.07 -37.06 15.58
CA HIS A 3 -16.75 -36.58 15.23
C HIS A 3 -16.88 -35.20 14.57
N PRO A 4 -16.00 -34.23 14.92
CA PRO A 4 -16.02 -32.92 14.29
C PRO A 4 -15.87 -33.09 12.78
N ILE A 5 -16.71 -32.41 12.02
CA ILE A 5 -16.67 -32.42 10.56
C ILE A 5 -15.76 -31.29 10.10
N THR A 6 -14.91 -31.55 9.11
CA THR A 6 -14.12 -30.51 8.46
C THR A 6 -14.89 -29.94 7.27
N HIS A 7 -15.16 -28.63 7.29
CA HIS A 7 -15.77 -27.89 6.20
C HIS A 7 -14.70 -27.16 5.40
N GLU A 8 -14.65 -27.39 4.08
CA GLU A 8 -13.67 -26.75 3.20
C GLU A 8 -14.31 -25.64 2.37
N PHE A 9 -13.75 -24.43 2.46
CA PHE A 9 -14.12 -23.29 1.64
C PHE A 9 -12.97 -22.93 0.69
N SER A 10 -13.26 -23.01 -0.60
CA SER A 10 -12.30 -22.78 -1.68
C SER A 10 -12.69 -21.63 -2.61
N GLN A 11 -13.88 -21.03 -2.44
CA GLN A 11 -14.30 -19.86 -3.21
C GLN A 11 -14.06 -18.57 -2.43
N TYR A 12 -13.62 -17.51 -3.13
CA TYR A 12 -13.29 -16.21 -2.52
C TYR A 12 -14.43 -15.66 -1.62
N ALA A 13 -15.68 -15.67 -2.11
CA ALA A 13 -16.83 -15.19 -1.36
C ALA A 13 -17.12 -16.02 -0.10
N GLN A 14 -16.92 -17.34 -0.17
CA GLN A 14 -17.10 -18.24 0.97
C GLN A 14 -16.05 -17.98 2.05
N ILE A 15 -14.78 -17.83 1.65
CA ILE A 15 -13.69 -17.53 2.58
C ILE A 15 -13.89 -16.17 3.24
N ARG A 16 -14.31 -15.15 2.48
CA ARG A 16 -14.65 -13.84 3.07
C ARG A 16 -15.78 -13.94 4.09
N ALA A 17 -16.84 -14.69 3.79
CA ALA A 17 -17.93 -14.92 4.73
C ALA A 17 -17.42 -15.63 6.00
N ALA A 18 -16.57 -16.64 5.85
CA ALA A 18 -15.97 -17.37 6.97
C ALA A 18 -15.07 -16.48 7.84
N LEU A 19 -14.27 -15.59 7.22
CA LEU A 19 -13.42 -14.63 7.95
C LEU A 19 -14.25 -13.57 8.69
N ALA A 20 -15.42 -13.20 8.16
CA ALA A 20 -16.32 -12.23 8.76
C ALA A 20 -17.17 -12.81 9.91
N ASP A 21 -17.35 -14.13 9.94
CA ASP A 21 -18.15 -14.79 10.98
C ASP A 21 -17.43 -14.73 12.36
N PRO A 22 -18.09 -14.18 13.40
CA PRO A 22 -17.52 -14.11 14.74
C PRO A 22 -17.39 -15.48 15.43
N ALA A 23 -18.22 -16.46 15.07
CA ALA A 23 -18.21 -17.81 15.64
C ALA A 23 -17.04 -18.66 15.12
N LEU A 24 -16.46 -18.32 13.96
CA LEU A 24 -15.28 -19.00 13.44
C LEU A 24 -14.00 -18.40 14.02
N VAL A 25 -13.44 -19.07 15.03
CA VAL A 25 -12.27 -18.63 15.79
C VAL A 25 -11.02 -19.40 15.39
N PRO A 26 -9.81 -18.88 15.65
CA PRO A 26 -8.60 -19.69 15.55
C PRO A 26 -8.70 -20.94 16.47
N PRO A 27 -8.12 -22.09 16.09
CA PRO A 27 -8.04 -23.24 16.98
C PRO A 27 -7.37 -22.85 18.31
N ALA A 28 -8.00 -23.18 19.43
CA ALA A 28 -7.42 -22.93 20.75
C ALA A 28 -6.28 -23.93 21.01
N PRO A 29 -5.20 -23.52 21.71
CA PRO A 29 -4.21 -24.47 22.21
C PRO A 29 -4.84 -25.40 23.27
N ASP A 30 -4.29 -26.62 23.43
CA ASP A 30 -4.78 -27.64 24.38
C ASP A 30 -4.58 -27.18 25.85
N PRO A 31 -5.59 -27.23 26.75
CA PRO A 31 -5.57 -26.59 28.08
C PRO A 31 -4.53 -27.06 29.12
N ALA A 32 -3.58 -27.94 28.77
CA ALA A 32 -2.54 -28.44 29.68
C ALA A 32 -1.24 -27.62 29.61
N ASP A 33 -1.36 -26.29 29.48
CA ASP A 33 -0.25 -25.42 29.09
C ASP A 33 0.89 -25.37 30.13
N GLY A 34 2.11 -25.57 29.64
CA GLY A 34 3.36 -25.61 30.41
C GLY A 34 3.68 -24.32 31.18
N PRO A 35 4.81 -24.28 31.91
CA PRO A 35 5.13 -23.17 32.82
C PRO A 35 5.08 -21.80 32.11
N PRO A 36 4.43 -20.78 32.71
CA PRO A 36 4.40 -19.43 32.18
C PRO A 36 5.79 -18.92 31.84
N GLY A 37 5.92 -18.26 30.69
CA GLY A 37 7.20 -17.72 30.21
C GLY A 37 8.19 -18.77 29.68
N ALA A 38 7.84 -20.06 29.66
CA ALA A 38 8.83 -21.12 29.41
C ALA A 38 8.36 -22.23 28.47
N SER A 39 7.21 -22.09 27.81
CA SER A 39 6.71 -23.08 26.84
C SER A 39 6.03 -22.45 25.63
N VAL A 40 6.07 -23.17 24.50
CA VAL A 40 5.31 -22.82 23.28
C VAL A 40 3.81 -22.86 23.55
N ALA A 41 3.37 -23.77 24.41
CA ALA A 41 1.99 -23.91 24.86
C ALA A 41 1.50 -22.60 25.53
N TRP A 42 2.23 -22.13 26.55
CA TRP A 42 2.00 -20.82 27.18
C TRP A 42 2.02 -19.67 26.16
N LEU A 43 3.02 -19.64 25.26
CA LEU A 43 3.13 -18.59 24.25
C LEU A 43 1.86 -18.53 23.39
N ARG A 44 1.39 -19.68 22.88
CA ARG A 44 0.15 -19.77 22.09
C ARG A 44 -1.08 -19.30 22.86
N ALA A 45 -1.20 -19.68 24.12
CA ALA A 45 -2.30 -19.26 24.99
C ALA A 45 -2.29 -17.74 25.28
N THR A 46 -1.15 -17.07 25.09
CA THR A 46 -0.91 -15.67 25.49
C THR A 46 -0.85 -14.68 24.33
N VAL A 47 -0.73 -15.14 23.08
CA VAL A 47 -0.68 -14.27 21.88
C VAL A 47 -2.06 -13.94 21.32
N ALA A 48 -2.14 -12.83 20.57
CA ALA A 48 -3.36 -12.42 19.87
C ALA A 48 -3.84 -13.46 18.84
N ARG A 49 -2.91 -14.15 18.16
CA ARG A 49 -3.22 -15.06 17.03
C ARG A 49 -4.19 -16.18 17.37
N PHE A 50 -4.14 -16.71 18.60
CA PHE A 50 -5.00 -17.80 19.06
C PHE A 50 -6.07 -17.33 20.05
N ALA A 51 -6.20 -16.02 20.25
CA ALA A 51 -7.21 -15.44 21.11
C ALA A 51 -8.49 -15.07 20.33
N SER A 52 -9.60 -14.95 21.06
CA SER A 52 -10.87 -14.40 20.55
C SER A 52 -11.49 -13.46 21.57
N GLY A 53 -12.48 -12.66 21.17
CA GLY A 53 -13.17 -11.73 22.06
C GLY A 53 -12.26 -10.63 22.63
N GLU A 54 -12.44 -10.31 23.91
CA GLU A 54 -11.71 -9.23 24.58
C GLU A 54 -10.20 -9.48 24.73
N PRO A 55 -9.72 -10.70 25.08
CA PRO A 55 -8.29 -11.02 25.05
C PRO A 55 -7.65 -10.76 23.69
N HIS A 56 -8.33 -11.10 22.58
CA HIS A 56 -7.81 -10.82 21.23
C HIS A 56 -7.64 -9.32 21.00
N LYS A 57 -8.65 -8.50 21.34
CA LYS A 57 -8.56 -7.04 21.15
C LYS A 57 -7.38 -6.45 21.92
N ARG A 58 -7.26 -6.79 23.22
CA ARG A 58 -6.16 -6.30 24.08
C ARG A 58 -4.79 -6.71 23.52
N ARG A 59 -4.60 -7.99 23.22
CA ARG A 59 -3.32 -8.53 22.72
C ARG A 59 -2.98 -8.03 21.33
N ARG A 60 -3.98 -7.85 20.46
CA ARG A 60 -3.80 -7.24 19.13
C ARG A 60 -3.35 -5.79 19.24
N ALA A 61 -3.91 -5.01 20.17
CA ALA A 61 -3.49 -3.63 20.40
C ALA A 61 -2.01 -3.55 20.81
N LEU A 62 -1.48 -4.53 21.56
CA LEU A 62 -0.04 -4.61 21.85
C LEU A 62 0.78 -4.79 20.56
N VAL A 63 0.35 -5.67 19.66
CA VAL A 63 1.03 -5.90 18.36
C VAL A 63 0.94 -4.68 17.46
N GLU A 64 -0.23 -4.03 17.38
CA GLU A 64 -0.41 -2.82 16.58
C GLU A 64 0.45 -1.67 17.11
N ALA A 65 0.52 -1.48 18.43
CA ALA A 65 1.41 -0.49 19.05
C ALA A 65 2.90 -0.75 18.75
N GLU A 66 3.33 -2.01 18.61
CA GLU A 66 4.68 -2.33 18.15
C GLU A 66 4.92 -1.92 16.70
N LEU A 67 3.97 -2.25 15.82
CA LEU A 67 4.05 -2.00 14.38
C LEU A 67 3.92 -0.51 14.03
N ASP A 68 3.11 0.25 14.76
CA ASP A 68 2.89 1.69 14.56
C ASP A 68 4.16 2.51 14.83
N ARG A 69 5.08 1.98 15.65
CA ARG A 69 6.41 2.59 15.88
C ARG A 69 7.35 2.43 14.69
N LEU A 70 7.03 1.54 13.75
CA LEU A 70 7.89 1.17 12.65
C LEU A 70 7.29 1.58 11.31
N ALA A 71 7.76 2.70 10.75
CA ALA A 71 7.37 3.11 9.40
C ALA A 71 7.86 2.06 8.37
N PRO A 72 6.99 1.54 7.48
CA PRO A 72 7.39 0.55 6.48
C PRO A 72 8.57 0.97 5.60
N ALA A 73 8.68 2.27 5.28
CA ALA A 73 9.80 2.79 4.48
C ALA A 73 11.15 2.76 5.22
N ASP A 74 11.15 2.89 6.55
CA ASP A 74 12.38 2.78 7.35
C ASP A 74 12.76 1.31 7.54
N LEU A 75 11.76 0.42 7.71
CA LEU A 75 11.97 -1.02 7.71
C LEU A 75 12.55 -1.54 6.39
N HIS A 76 12.02 -1.07 5.26
CA HIS A 76 12.56 -1.35 3.92
C HIS A 76 14.04 -0.98 3.85
N ARG A 77 14.38 0.25 4.24
CA ARG A 77 15.77 0.74 4.23
C ARG A 77 16.69 -0.08 5.14
N ALA A 78 16.23 -0.42 6.33
CA ALA A 78 16.97 -1.24 7.28
C ALA A 78 17.20 -2.67 6.76
N ALA A 79 16.20 -3.25 6.08
CA ALA A 79 16.28 -4.57 5.48
C ALA A 79 17.17 -4.61 4.23
N SER A 80 17.30 -3.49 3.49
CA SER A 80 18.22 -3.36 2.35
C SER A 80 19.69 -3.21 2.74
N ALA A 81 20.01 -3.00 4.02
CA ALA A 81 21.40 -2.89 4.44
C ALA A 81 22.16 -4.20 4.19
N PRO A 82 23.37 -4.16 3.60
CA PRO A 82 24.17 -5.37 3.40
C PRO A 82 24.52 -6.05 4.74
N GLY A 83 24.64 -7.38 4.73
CA GLY A 83 24.98 -8.17 5.90
C GLY A 83 23.80 -8.92 6.53
N GLY A 84 24.10 -9.72 7.55
CA GLY A 84 23.20 -10.69 8.17
C GLY A 84 23.71 -12.10 7.95
N GLU A 85 24.19 -12.73 9.03
CA GLU A 85 24.53 -14.14 9.05
C GLU A 85 23.26 -15.00 9.17
N GLY A 86 23.32 -16.23 8.70
CA GLY A 86 22.19 -17.17 8.78
C GLY A 86 21.33 -17.26 7.53
N ASP A 87 20.32 -18.13 7.60
CA ASP A 87 19.36 -18.34 6.53
C ASP A 87 18.39 -17.15 6.38
N LEU A 88 17.46 -17.24 5.43
CA LEU A 88 16.52 -16.16 5.19
C LEU A 88 15.53 -15.94 6.35
N ARG A 89 15.14 -17.00 7.07
CA ARG A 89 14.23 -16.92 8.23
C ARG A 89 14.84 -16.09 9.35
N THR A 90 16.07 -16.42 9.71
CA THR A 90 16.84 -15.69 10.73
C THR A 90 17.12 -14.25 10.31
N ARG A 91 17.43 -13.98 9.04
CA ARG A 91 17.57 -12.60 8.54
C ARG A 91 16.28 -11.80 8.63
N VAL A 92 15.12 -12.36 8.26
CA VAL A 92 13.81 -11.70 8.43
C VAL A 92 13.60 -11.28 9.88
N VAL A 93 13.80 -12.21 10.81
CA VAL A 93 13.57 -11.95 12.23
C VAL A 93 14.59 -10.95 12.78
N SER A 94 15.87 -11.08 12.44
CA SER A 94 16.92 -10.17 12.90
C SER A 94 16.64 -8.73 12.44
N ARG A 95 16.25 -8.53 11.17
CA ARG A 95 15.90 -7.20 10.65
C ARG A 95 14.68 -6.60 11.34
N LEU A 96 13.64 -7.40 11.56
CA LEU A 96 12.44 -6.94 12.27
C LEU A 96 12.73 -6.63 13.74
N ALA A 97 13.47 -7.50 14.44
CA ALA A 97 13.84 -7.31 15.84
C ALA A 97 14.73 -6.08 16.03
N ALA A 98 15.71 -5.86 15.13
CA ALA A 98 16.55 -4.66 15.14
C ALA A 98 15.72 -3.39 14.91
N ALA A 99 14.78 -3.42 13.97
CA ALA A 99 13.92 -2.28 13.67
C ALA A 99 12.88 -1.97 14.77
N LEU A 100 12.62 -2.93 15.66
CA LEU A 100 11.80 -2.77 16.87
C LEU A 100 12.65 -2.45 18.11
N ASP A 101 13.94 -2.13 17.93
CA ASP A 101 14.91 -1.83 18.98
C ASP A 101 15.05 -2.95 20.04
N MET A 102 14.91 -4.21 19.63
CA MET A 102 15.07 -5.36 20.53
C MET A 102 16.54 -5.69 20.79
N PRO A 103 16.90 -6.16 22.01
CA PRO A 103 18.27 -6.49 22.35
C PRO A 103 18.76 -7.75 21.63
N GLN A 104 20.02 -7.75 21.17
CA GLN A 104 20.66 -8.90 20.51
C GLN A 104 19.80 -9.50 19.36
N PRO A 105 19.47 -8.74 18.30
CA PRO A 105 18.55 -9.19 17.23
C PRO A 105 18.91 -10.54 16.59
N ASP A 106 20.19 -10.82 16.36
CA ASP A 106 20.64 -12.08 15.77
C ASP A 106 20.43 -13.28 16.69
N ARG A 107 20.59 -13.08 18.01
CA ARG A 107 20.30 -14.10 19.00
C ARG A 107 18.80 -14.37 19.07
N ILE A 108 17.98 -13.31 19.11
CA ILE A 108 16.52 -13.42 19.05
C ILE A 108 16.10 -14.20 17.79
N ALA A 109 16.70 -13.90 16.65
CA ALA A 109 16.40 -14.57 15.39
C ALA A 109 16.64 -16.09 15.44
N GLY A 110 17.75 -16.53 16.03
CA GLY A 110 18.04 -17.95 16.22
C GLY A 110 17.00 -18.65 17.10
N GLU A 111 16.61 -18.02 18.21
CA GLU A 111 15.60 -18.60 19.11
C GLU A 111 14.20 -18.62 18.50
N VAL A 112 13.80 -17.53 17.80
CA VAL A 112 12.51 -17.45 17.11
C VAL A 112 12.40 -18.46 15.99
N ALA A 113 13.49 -18.79 15.29
CA ALA A 113 13.48 -19.83 14.27
C ALA A 113 13.05 -21.19 14.86
N LEU A 114 13.60 -21.56 16.03
CA LEU A 114 13.22 -22.78 16.76
C LEU A 114 11.76 -22.73 17.23
N VAL A 115 11.31 -21.59 17.77
CA VAL A 115 9.91 -21.41 18.20
C VAL A 115 8.95 -21.50 17.01
N ALA A 116 9.28 -20.88 15.88
CA ALA A 116 8.40 -20.80 14.71
C ALA A 116 8.06 -22.17 14.12
N ASP A 117 8.96 -23.16 14.19
CA ASP A 117 8.70 -24.53 13.74
C ASP A 117 7.62 -25.22 14.59
N ALA A 118 7.65 -24.99 15.91
CA ALA A 118 6.65 -25.49 16.84
C ALA A 118 5.40 -24.58 16.94
N TYR A 119 5.47 -23.33 16.46
CA TYR A 119 4.43 -22.32 16.66
C TYR A 119 3.11 -22.63 15.95
N PHE A 120 3.15 -23.40 14.86
CA PHE A 120 1.95 -23.84 14.11
C PHE A 120 1.64 -25.35 14.17
N GLY A 121 2.50 -26.19 14.76
CA GLY A 121 2.32 -27.65 14.87
C GLY A 121 1.80 -28.17 16.22
N GLU A 122 1.41 -29.43 16.34
CA GLU A 122 0.82 -29.97 17.59
C GLU A 122 1.88 -30.24 18.68
N ASP A 123 3.12 -30.55 18.31
CA ASP A 123 4.19 -30.91 19.25
C ASP A 123 5.19 -29.76 19.48
N GLY A 124 5.06 -29.10 20.62
CA GLY A 124 6.12 -28.25 21.17
C GLY A 124 7.27 -29.12 21.67
N GLY A 125 8.28 -29.37 20.83
CA GLY A 125 9.49 -30.07 21.26
C GLY A 125 10.20 -29.31 22.39
N GLY A 126 10.88 -30.02 23.30
CA GLY A 126 11.53 -29.40 24.46
C GLY A 126 12.60 -28.34 24.09
N ASP A 127 13.10 -28.33 22.87
CA ASP A 127 14.04 -27.32 22.38
C ASP A 127 13.37 -25.98 22.11
N ALA A 128 12.14 -26.00 21.59
CA ALA A 128 11.33 -24.81 21.35
C ALA A 128 10.86 -24.18 22.68
N ASP A 129 10.50 -25.00 23.67
CA ASP A 129 10.18 -24.51 25.02
C ASP A 129 11.37 -23.80 25.67
N ARG A 130 12.57 -24.41 25.58
CA ARG A 130 13.80 -23.75 26.06
C ARG A 130 14.10 -22.46 25.28
N ALA A 131 13.76 -22.39 23.99
CA ALA A 131 13.89 -21.17 23.20
C ALA A 131 12.92 -20.08 23.67
N VAL A 132 11.66 -20.42 24.00
CA VAL A 132 10.71 -19.48 24.62
C VAL A 132 11.27 -18.94 25.93
N ALA A 133 11.76 -19.81 26.83
CA ALA A 133 12.36 -19.37 28.09
C ALA A 133 13.54 -18.40 27.89
N ARG A 134 14.40 -18.67 26.90
CA ARG A 134 15.52 -17.77 26.56
C ARG A 134 15.05 -16.45 25.97
N LEU A 135 14.02 -16.44 25.13
CA LEU A 135 13.43 -15.22 24.58
C LEU A 135 12.80 -14.35 25.67
N VAL A 136 12.07 -14.96 26.60
CA VAL A 136 11.48 -14.23 27.74
C VAL A 136 12.58 -13.61 28.59
N ALA A 137 13.62 -14.38 28.94
CA ALA A 137 14.75 -13.85 29.71
C ALA A 137 15.52 -12.72 28.99
N LEU A 138 15.54 -12.71 27.65
CA LEU A 138 16.17 -11.65 26.85
C LEU A 138 15.32 -10.37 26.80
N LEU A 139 14.00 -10.53 26.69
CA LEU A 139 13.07 -9.41 26.48
C LEU A 139 12.51 -8.83 27.78
N ALA A 140 12.56 -9.61 28.87
CA ALA A 140 12.20 -9.22 30.23
C ALA A 140 13.24 -9.81 31.22
N PRO A 141 14.38 -9.11 31.43
CA PRO A 141 15.48 -9.61 32.25
C PRO A 141 15.22 -9.51 33.77
N GLU A 142 14.29 -8.65 34.19
CA GLU A 142 13.84 -8.51 35.57
C GLU A 142 12.58 -9.37 35.83
N PRO A 143 12.21 -9.66 37.08
CA PRO A 143 10.96 -10.37 37.40
C PRO A 143 9.75 -9.64 36.80
N ALA A 144 9.20 -10.21 35.73
CA ALA A 144 8.07 -9.65 34.99
C ALA A 144 6.74 -10.05 35.62
N ASP A 145 5.80 -9.10 35.64
CA ASP A 145 4.41 -9.41 35.97
C ASP A 145 3.68 -10.05 34.78
N ASP A 146 2.42 -10.48 35.00
CA ASP A 146 1.61 -11.14 33.97
C ASP A 146 1.38 -10.24 32.74
N ALA A 147 1.34 -8.91 32.91
CA ALA A 147 1.10 -7.98 31.81
C ALA A 147 2.37 -7.79 30.96
N GLU A 148 3.53 -7.71 31.59
CA GLU A 148 4.83 -7.68 30.92
C GLU A 148 5.09 -8.99 30.18
N LEU A 149 4.79 -10.14 30.79
CA LEU A 149 4.86 -11.44 30.15
C LEU A 149 3.91 -11.55 28.94
N GLU A 150 2.70 -10.98 29.02
CA GLU A 150 1.76 -10.91 27.89
C GLU A 150 2.29 -10.02 26.76
N ALA A 151 2.91 -8.89 27.07
CA ALA A 151 3.56 -8.03 26.08
C ALA A 151 4.73 -8.73 25.38
N VAL A 152 5.60 -9.41 26.14
CA VAL A 152 6.71 -10.21 25.61
C VAL A 152 6.20 -11.34 24.73
N ALA A 153 5.17 -12.08 25.16
CA ALA A 153 4.55 -13.13 24.36
C ALA A 153 4.08 -12.59 23.01
N ASN A 154 3.42 -11.43 22.97
CA ASN A 154 2.94 -10.84 21.73
C ASN A 154 4.07 -10.31 20.82
N ARG A 155 5.19 -9.82 21.38
CA ARG A 155 6.41 -9.52 20.61
C ARG A 155 7.02 -10.78 19.98
N VAL A 156 7.18 -11.85 20.76
CA VAL A 156 7.68 -13.14 20.24
C VAL A 156 6.73 -13.70 19.19
N GLY A 157 5.42 -13.64 19.43
CA GLY A 157 4.39 -14.05 18.50
C GLY A 157 4.39 -13.25 17.20
N LEU A 158 4.69 -11.94 17.24
CA LEU A 158 4.89 -11.10 16.06
C LEU A 158 6.08 -11.60 15.22
N LEU A 159 7.23 -11.82 15.86
CA LEU A 159 8.44 -12.31 15.18
C LEU A 159 8.25 -13.72 14.60
N ALA A 160 7.62 -14.63 15.35
CA ALA A 160 7.34 -16.00 14.91
C ALA A 160 6.40 -16.04 13.70
N GLN A 161 5.38 -15.17 13.67
CA GLN A 161 4.45 -15.07 12.53
C GLN A 161 5.12 -14.46 11.29
N ALA A 162 6.07 -13.55 11.44
CA ALA A 162 6.84 -12.99 10.32
C ALA A 162 7.87 -13.99 9.76
N CYS A 163 8.50 -14.78 10.63
CA CYS A 163 9.65 -15.64 10.34
C CYS A 163 9.54 -16.46 9.04
N ALA A 164 8.70 -17.51 9.03
CA ALA A 164 8.60 -18.41 7.87
C ALA A 164 7.83 -17.77 6.71
N ALA A 165 6.70 -17.10 7.00
CA ALA A 165 5.82 -16.57 5.96
C ALA A 165 6.49 -15.48 5.12
N THR A 166 7.24 -14.55 5.73
CA THR A 166 7.95 -13.50 4.99
C THR A 166 9.19 -14.05 4.29
N ALA A 167 9.89 -15.04 4.88
CA ALA A 167 11.01 -15.72 4.20
C ALA A 167 10.55 -16.45 2.94
N THR A 168 9.48 -17.24 3.04
CA THR A 168 8.86 -17.90 1.88
C THR A 168 8.41 -16.88 0.83
N LEU A 169 7.84 -15.74 1.24
CA LEU A 169 7.47 -14.69 0.29
C LEU A 169 8.69 -14.14 -0.46
N VAL A 170 9.80 -13.88 0.23
CA VAL A 170 11.05 -13.41 -0.41
C VAL A 170 11.58 -14.46 -1.39
N GLU A 171 11.58 -15.74 -1.01
CA GLU A 171 11.99 -16.84 -1.89
C GLU A 171 11.11 -16.95 -3.14
N SER A 172 9.78 -16.97 -2.97
CA SER A 172 8.83 -17.04 -4.10
C SER A 172 8.98 -15.84 -5.04
N VAL A 173 9.20 -14.63 -4.50
CA VAL A 173 9.43 -13.44 -5.34
C VAL A 173 10.77 -13.51 -6.08
N ALA A 174 11.83 -13.97 -5.42
CA ALA A 174 13.11 -14.18 -6.07
C ALA A 174 13.02 -15.23 -7.19
N ALA A 175 12.29 -16.32 -6.95
CA ALA A 175 12.06 -17.38 -7.93
C ALA A 175 11.21 -16.93 -9.13
N ALA A 176 10.23 -16.05 -8.91
CA ALA A 176 9.41 -15.46 -9.97
C ALA A 176 10.18 -14.46 -10.87
N GLY A 177 11.36 -14.00 -10.43
CA GLY A 177 12.28 -13.14 -11.18
C GLY A 177 12.46 -11.75 -10.57
N ALA A 178 13.60 -11.12 -10.87
CA ALA A 178 14.05 -9.88 -10.24
C ALA A 178 13.06 -8.70 -10.35
N GLY A 179 12.19 -8.68 -11.37
CA GLY A 179 11.15 -7.65 -11.56
C GLY A 179 9.72 -8.09 -11.22
N ALA A 180 9.52 -9.31 -10.70
CA ALA A 180 8.18 -9.83 -10.41
C ALA A 180 7.49 -8.98 -9.32
N PRO A 181 6.28 -8.44 -9.56
CA PRO A 181 5.53 -7.71 -8.55
C PRO A 181 5.15 -8.61 -7.37
N VAL A 182 5.36 -8.15 -6.13
CA VAL A 182 5.03 -8.95 -4.93
C VAL A 182 3.54 -9.27 -4.86
N ALA A 183 2.66 -8.34 -5.27
CA ALA A 183 1.22 -8.58 -5.35
C ALA A 183 0.85 -9.77 -6.27
N ARG A 184 1.57 -9.93 -7.39
CA ARG A 184 1.40 -11.08 -8.29
C ARG A 184 1.83 -12.37 -7.60
N VAL A 185 2.96 -12.37 -6.90
CA VAL A 185 3.45 -13.57 -6.20
C VAL A 185 2.52 -13.95 -5.06
N LEU A 186 2.03 -12.98 -4.28
CA LEU A 186 1.01 -13.24 -3.26
C LEU A 186 -0.27 -13.85 -3.83
N ARG A 187 -0.64 -13.48 -5.05
CA ARG A 187 -1.77 -14.09 -5.75
C ARG A 187 -1.41 -15.50 -6.22
N ASP A 188 -0.33 -15.64 -6.98
CA ASP A 188 0.01 -16.85 -7.74
C ASP A 188 0.68 -17.95 -6.89
N ASP A 189 1.36 -17.58 -5.80
CA ASP A 189 2.09 -18.47 -4.88
C ASP A 189 2.18 -17.85 -3.46
N PRO A 190 1.05 -17.77 -2.73
CA PRO A 190 1.05 -17.17 -1.39
C PRO A 190 1.83 -18.02 -0.38
N PRO A 191 2.61 -17.39 0.54
CA PRO A 191 3.32 -18.12 1.59
C PRO A 191 2.37 -18.81 2.58
N VAL A 192 1.17 -18.25 2.76
CA VAL A 192 0.08 -18.88 3.52
C VAL A 192 -0.92 -19.43 2.51
N ARG A 193 -1.02 -20.76 2.45
CA ARG A 193 -1.87 -21.44 1.47
C ARG A 193 -3.24 -21.82 2.03
N VAL A 194 -3.29 -22.10 3.33
CA VAL A 194 -4.49 -22.54 4.04
C VAL A 194 -4.62 -21.80 5.37
N MET A 195 -5.85 -21.44 5.76
CA MET A 195 -6.16 -21.02 7.13
C MET A 195 -7.13 -22.01 7.78
N ARG A 196 -6.91 -22.30 9.07
CA ARG A 196 -7.80 -23.16 9.87
C ARG A 196 -8.56 -22.34 10.89
N ARG A 197 -9.82 -22.70 11.10
CA ARG A 197 -10.72 -22.16 12.13
C ARG A 197 -11.49 -23.31 12.77
N VAL A 198 -12.06 -23.03 13.93
CA VAL A 198 -13.02 -23.91 14.61
C VAL A 198 -14.26 -23.10 14.90
N ALA A 199 -15.43 -23.71 14.76
CA ALA A 199 -16.69 -23.09 15.17
C ALA A 199 -16.81 -23.13 16.70
N ALA A 200 -16.69 -21.97 17.34
CA ALA A 200 -16.88 -21.81 18.78
C ALA A 200 -18.34 -22.05 19.21
N HIS A 201 -19.28 -21.87 18.29
CA HIS A 201 -20.71 -22.11 18.44
C HIS A 201 -21.26 -22.46 17.04
N ALA A 202 -22.41 -23.13 16.98
CA ALA A 202 -23.06 -23.42 15.71
C ALA A 202 -23.34 -22.13 14.91
N THR A 203 -23.02 -22.13 13.62
CA THR A 203 -23.21 -20.99 12.71
C THR A 203 -23.55 -21.43 11.30
N ARG A 204 -23.97 -20.49 10.45
CA ARG A 204 -24.23 -20.71 9.03
C ARG A 204 -23.37 -19.80 8.16
N VAL A 205 -22.42 -20.38 7.43
CA VAL A 205 -21.50 -19.64 6.56
C VAL A 205 -21.70 -20.03 5.11
N ALA A 206 -21.92 -19.02 4.26
CA ALA A 206 -22.15 -19.20 2.81
C ALA A 206 -23.20 -20.29 2.49
N GLY A 207 -24.26 -20.35 3.30
CA GLY A 207 -25.35 -21.31 3.12
C GLY A 207 -25.12 -22.71 3.71
N ARG A 208 -23.95 -22.98 4.32
CA ARG A 208 -23.63 -24.25 4.99
C ARG A 208 -23.79 -24.11 6.50
N GLU A 209 -24.44 -25.08 7.12
CA GLU A 209 -24.50 -25.21 8.58
C GLU A 209 -23.19 -25.81 9.09
N ILE A 210 -22.62 -25.18 10.12
CA ILE A 210 -21.37 -25.59 10.75
C ILE A 210 -21.67 -25.78 12.23
N ALA A 211 -21.51 -26.99 12.75
CA ALA A 211 -21.79 -27.29 14.14
C ALA A 211 -20.68 -26.77 15.06
N GLU A 212 -21.00 -26.57 16.33
CA GLU A 212 -19.98 -26.27 17.35
C GLU A 212 -18.90 -27.36 17.38
N GLY A 213 -17.63 -26.95 17.39
CA GLY A 213 -16.47 -27.84 17.35
C GLY A 213 -16.06 -28.32 15.95
N ASP A 214 -16.87 -28.06 14.91
CA ASP A 214 -16.47 -28.37 13.54
C ASP A 214 -15.27 -27.53 13.11
N GLU A 215 -14.39 -28.14 12.30
CA GLU A 215 -13.27 -27.45 11.71
C GLU A 215 -13.67 -26.76 10.41
N VAL A 216 -13.06 -25.61 10.13
CA VAL A 216 -13.21 -24.91 8.87
C VAL A 216 -11.83 -24.66 8.27
N VAL A 217 -11.63 -25.19 7.07
CA VAL A 217 -10.41 -25.05 6.28
C VAL A 217 -10.69 -24.07 5.14
N LEU A 218 -9.89 -23.01 5.08
CA LEU A 218 -9.97 -21.96 4.06
C LEU A 218 -8.80 -22.15 3.08
N ASP A 219 -9.09 -22.66 1.88
CA ASP A 219 -8.08 -22.84 0.83
C ASP A 219 -7.90 -21.52 0.05
N LEU A 220 -6.85 -20.78 0.41
CA LEU A 220 -6.55 -19.49 -0.20
C LEU A 220 -6.02 -19.63 -1.63
N VAL A 221 -5.42 -20.79 -1.94
CA VAL A 221 -4.84 -21.10 -3.26
C VAL A 221 -5.94 -21.43 -4.25
N ALA A 222 -7.00 -22.13 -3.83
CA ALA A 222 -8.15 -22.35 -4.69
C ALA A 222 -8.95 -21.05 -4.93
N ALA A 223 -9.15 -20.24 -3.88
CA ALA A 223 -9.96 -19.02 -3.97
C ALA A 223 -9.45 -17.96 -4.95
N ARG A 224 -8.15 -17.97 -5.26
CA ARG A 224 -7.56 -17.08 -6.26
C ARG A 224 -8.03 -17.37 -7.68
N GLN A 225 -8.42 -18.62 -7.99
CA GLN A 225 -8.83 -19.00 -9.34
C GLN A 225 -10.11 -18.24 -9.75
N ASP A 226 -10.92 -17.89 -8.75
CA ASP A 226 -12.18 -17.19 -8.92
C ASP A 226 -12.07 -15.68 -8.67
N HIS A 227 -10.92 -15.16 -8.21
CA HIS A 227 -10.77 -13.75 -7.85
C HIS A 227 -9.31 -13.23 -7.89
N PRO A 228 -9.02 -12.06 -8.49
CA PRO A 228 -7.66 -11.57 -8.72
C PRO A 228 -6.91 -11.05 -7.47
N VAL A 229 -7.52 -11.14 -6.28
CA VAL A 229 -7.08 -10.48 -5.04
C VAL A 229 -6.67 -11.51 -3.99
N PRO A 230 -5.42 -11.49 -3.48
CA PRO A 230 -4.92 -12.50 -2.54
C PRO A 230 -5.42 -12.33 -1.11
N LEU A 231 -6.04 -13.37 -0.53
CA LEU A 231 -6.49 -13.39 0.87
C LEU A 231 -5.38 -13.71 1.89
N THR A 232 -4.10 -13.71 1.49
CA THR A 232 -2.94 -14.08 2.33
C THR A 232 -2.87 -13.30 3.63
N PHE A 233 -3.20 -12.00 3.58
CA PHE A 233 -3.19 -11.11 4.74
C PHE A 233 -4.59 -10.94 5.37
N GLY A 234 -5.53 -11.84 5.08
CA GLY A 234 -6.91 -11.76 5.52
C GLY A 234 -7.75 -10.76 4.72
N ALA A 235 -8.95 -10.49 5.21
CA ALA A 235 -9.89 -9.54 4.63
C ALA A 235 -10.71 -8.89 5.76
N PRO A 236 -11.25 -7.66 5.57
CA PRO A 236 -12.11 -7.03 6.56
C PRO A 236 -13.24 -7.97 7.00
N PRO A 237 -13.52 -8.07 8.31
CA PRO A 237 -12.97 -7.26 9.41
C PRO A 237 -11.65 -7.79 10.01
N ARG A 238 -11.09 -8.90 9.51
CA ARG A 238 -9.90 -9.57 10.09
C ARG A 238 -8.68 -9.44 9.17
N VAL A 239 -8.14 -8.24 9.06
CA VAL A 239 -6.90 -7.97 8.32
C VAL A 239 -5.65 -8.16 9.19
N CYS A 240 -4.57 -8.64 8.58
CA CYS A 240 -3.26 -8.72 9.22
C CYS A 240 -2.68 -7.31 9.41
N PRO A 241 -2.33 -6.89 10.64
CA PRO A 241 -1.78 -5.55 10.88
C PRO A 241 -0.34 -5.43 10.34
N GLY A 242 0.40 -6.54 10.25
CA GLY A 242 1.79 -6.55 9.77
C GLY A 242 1.95 -6.63 8.25
N ARG A 243 0.88 -6.42 7.45
CA ARG A 243 0.94 -6.54 5.98
C ARG A 243 1.97 -5.60 5.38
N ALA A 244 1.90 -4.31 5.71
CA ALA A 244 2.80 -3.30 5.16
C ALA A 244 4.27 -3.59 5.51
N HIS A 245 4.52 -4.03 6.75
CA HIS A 245 5.85 -4.40 7.24
C HIS A 245 6.40 -5.64 6.56
N ALA A 246 5.57 -6.68 6.35
CA ALA A 246 5.98 -7.88 5.63
C ALA A 246 6.39 -7.55 4.18
N LEU A 247 5.61 -6.71 3.49
CA LEU A 247 5.93 -6.25 2.14
C LEU A 247 7.23 -5.42 2.10
N ALA A 248 7.41 -4.52 3.07
CA ALA A 248 8.61 -3.70 3.18
C ALA A 248 9.87 -4.54 3.46
N LEU A 249 9.78 -5.52 4.37
CA LEU A 249 10.84 -6.49 4.62
C LEU A 249 11.18 -7.28 3.36
N THR A 250 10.16 -7.74 2.62
CA THR A 250 10.37 -8.49 1.39
C THR A 250 11.11 -7.68 0.34
N GLU A 251 10.62 -6.48 0.00
CA GLU A 251 11.26 -5.60 -0.98
C GLU A 251 12.68 -5.19 -0.52
N GLY A 252 12.85 -4.95 0.77
CA GLY A 252 14.11 -4.55 1.37
C GLY A 252 15.18 -5.65 1.27
N LEU A 253 14.83 -6.88 1.66
CA LEU A 253 15.72 -8.07 1.60
C LEU A 253 16.04 -8.49 0.17
N LEU A 254 15.18 -8.19 -0.79
CA LEU A 254 15.44 -8.37 -2.22
C LEU A 254 16.36 -7.27 -2.79
N GLY A 255 16.69 -6.24 -2.00
CA GLY A 255 17.52 -5.12 -2.44
C GLY A 255 16.85 -4.24 -3.49
N ARG A 256 15.51 -4.26 -3.58
CA ARG A 256 14.75 -3.50 -4.58
C ARG A 256 14.57 -2.05 -4.11
N PRO A 257 15.14 -1.04 -4.78
CA PRO A 257 15.03 0.33 -4.34
C PRO A 257 13.63 0.89 -4.59
N MET A 258 13.15 1.74 -3.68
CA MET A 258 11.97 2.56 -3.94
C MET A 258 12.26 3.54 -5.08
N THR A 259 11.29 3.75 -5.97
CA THR A 259 11.43 4.74 -7.04
C THR A 259 11.49 6.16 -6.45
N PRO A 260 12.10 7.14 -7.14
CA PRO A 260 12.15 8.52 -6.67
C PRO A 260 10.76 9.08 -6.34
N PHE A 261 9.74 8.79 -7.16
CA PHE A 261 8.37 9.25 -6.93
C PHE A 261 7.69 8.56 -5.74
N ALA A 262 7.91 7.25 -5.55
CA ALA A 262 7.41 6.54 -4.38
C ALA A 262 7.98 7.15 -3.08
N ARG A 263 9.28 7.47 -3.05
CA ARG A 263 9.92 8.08 -1.87
C ARG A 263 9.26 9.39 -1.42
N LEU A 264 8.71 10.19 -2.34
CA LEU A 264 8.00 11.43 -2.00
C LEU A 264 6.75 11.19 -1.13
N HIS A 265 6.14 10.00 -1.21
CA HIS A 265 4.93 9.64 -0.45
C HIS A 265 5.24 9.14 0.97
N HIS A 266 6.51 8.93 1.33
CA HIS A 266 6.93 8.43 2.64
C HIS A 266 7.73 9.46 3.44
N GLN A 267 7.62 10.73 3.08
CA GLN A 267 8.17 11.84 3.85
C GLN A 267 7.26 12.15 5.07
N GLY A 268 7.79 12.86 6.07
CA GLY A 268 7.03 13.25 7.27
C GLY A 268 5.87 14.22 7.01
N ARG A 269 5.85 14.87 5.84
CA ARG A 269 4.76 15.74 5.38
C ARG A 269 4.16 15.19 4.09
N ALA A 270 2.86 15.35 3.90
CA ALA A 270 2.19 14.97 2.66
C ALA A 270 2.81 15.69 1.45
N LEU A 271 2.99 14.94 0.36
CA LEU A 271 3.38 15.48 -0.94
C LEU A 271 2.25 16.37 -1.48
N LEU A 272 2.50 17.67 -1.61
CA LEU A 272 1.63 18.55 -2.37
C LEU A 272 1.97 18.40 -3.86
N LEU A 273 1.05 17.82 -4.63
CA LEU A 273 1.23 17.57 -6.05
C LEU A 273 0.39 18.55 -6.89
N PRO A 274 0.96 19.66 -7.38
CA PRO A 274 0.26 20.55 -8.29
C PRO A 274 0.06 19.89 -9.65
N ASN A 275 -1.00 20.25 -10.36
CA ASN A 275 -1.36 19.62 -11.64
C ASN A 275 -1.13 20.59 -12.81
N ALA A 276 -0.38 20.13 -13.79
CA ALA A 276 -0.08 20.83 -15.04
C ALA A 276 -0.97 20.32 -16.20
N TRP A 277 -1.09 21.13 -17.24
CA TRP A 277 -1.85 20.81 -18.47
C TRP A 277 -1.02 20.97 -19.76
N ASP A 278 0.19 21.52 -19.63
CA ASP A 278 1.18 21.67 -20.70
C ASP A 278 2.60 21.67 -20.11
N TYR A 279 3.61 21.81 -20.97
CA TYR A 279 5.01 21.88 -20.52
C TYR A 279 5.31 23.15 -19.72
N ALA A 280 4.80 24.30 -20.16
CA ALA A 280 5.11 25.59 -19.53
C ALA A 280 4.60 25.65 -18.08
N SER A 281 3.39 25.18 -17.82
CA SER A 281 2.83 25.06 -16.47
C SER A 281 3.65 24.10 -15.61
N ALA A 282 4.06 22.94 -16.13
CA ALA A 282 4.91 22.00 -15.40
C ALA A 282 6.30 22.59 -15.07
N ALA A 283 6.95 23.23 -16.04
CA ALA A 283 8.24 23.88 -15.86
C ALA A 283 8.19 25.05 -14.88
N ALA A 284 7.13 25.86 -14.93
CA ALA A 284 6.90 26.94 -13.98
C ALA A 284 6.74 26.42 -12.54
N LEU A 285 5.98 25.33 -12.35
CA LEU A 285 5.85 24.68 -11.05
C LEU A 285 7.19 24.12 -10.56
N ALA A 286 7.96 23.48 -11.44
CA ALA A 286 9.29 22.98 -11.09
C ALA A 286 10.27 24.11 -10.69
N ALA A 287 10.20 25.27 -11.36
CA ALA A 287 11.01 26.44 -11.04
C ALA A 287 10.71 27.01 -9.63
N GLU A 288 9.48 26.82 -9.14
CA GLU A 288 9.08 27.14 -7.75
C GLU A 288 9.47 26.04 -6.74
N GLY A 289 10.19 25.00 -7.17
CA GLY A 289 10.74 23.96 -6.30
C GLY A 289 9.83 22.76 -6.08
N PHE A 290 8.74 22.60 -6.83
CA PHE A 290 7.94 21.38 -6.78
C PHE A 290 8.70 20.22 -7.46
N GLU A 291 9.11 19.22 -6.68
CA GLU A 291 9.85 18.04 -7.17
C GLU A 291 9.04 17.16 -8.13
N ALA A 292 7.71 17.22 -8.04
CA ALA A 292 6.81 16.45 -8.88
C ALA A 292 5.52 17.21 -9.23
N VAL A 293 4.96 16.92 -10.39
CA VAL A 293 3.68 17.44 -10.87
C VAL A 293 2.71 16.31 -11.27
N GLY A 294 1.41 16.54 -11.15
CA GLY A 294 0.40 15.71 -11.80
C GLY A 294 0.01 16.29 -13.16
N THR A 295 -0.62 15.51 -14.03
CA THR A 295 -1.44 16.08 -15.11
C THR A 295 -2.91 16.17 -14.66
N THR A 296 -3.76 16.87 -15.41
CA THR A 296 -5.21 16.90 -15.17
C THR A 296 -5.95 16.62 -16.48
N SER A 297 -6.82 15.60 -16.47
CA SER A 297 -7.63 15.23 -17.64
C SER A 297 -8.50 16.38 -18.14
N LEU A 298 -9.12 17.15 -17.22
CA LEU A 298 -9.92 18.34 -17.59
C LEU A 298 -9.12 19.35 -18.40
N GLY A 299 -7.87 19.62 -18.03
CA GLY A 299 -7.02 20.57 -18.75
C GLY A 299 -6.73 20.10 -20.18
N VAL A 300 -6.48 18.80 -20.35
CA VAL A 300 -6.28 18.17 -21.67
C VAL A 300 -7.56 18.22 -22.50
N ALA A 301 -8.69 17.79 -21.94
CA ALA A 301 -9.98 17.72 -22.64
C ALA A 301 -10.47 19.12 -23.05
N ALA A 302 -10.46 20.07 -22.12
CA ALA A 302 -10.92 21.44 -22.37
C ALA A 302 -10.04 22.15 -23.43
N GLY A 303 -8.73 21.90 -23.45
CA GLY A 303 -7.82 22.42 -24.48
C GLY A 303 -8.16 21.94 -25.89
N LEU A 304 -8.86 20.81 -26.03
CA LEU A 304 -9.32 20.24 -27.30
C LEU A 304 -10.79 20.54 -27.61
N GLY A 305 -11.51 21.21 -26.71
CA GLY A 305 -12.95 21.39 -26.82
C GLY A 305 -13.75 20.09 -26.60
N LEU A 306 -13.19 19.14 -25.87
CA LEU A 306 -13.83 17.87 -25.53
C LEU A 306 -14.34 17.86 -24.08
N PRO A 307 -15.41 17.11 -23.78
CA PRO A 307 -15.81 16.85 -22.39
C PRO A 307 -14.75 15.98 -21.69
N ASP A 308 -14.54 16.26 -20.41
CA ASP A 308 -13.65 15.47 -19.53
C ASP A 308 -14.32 14.14 -19.13
N GLY A 309 -13.49 13.13 -18.82
CA GLY A 309 -13.96 11.81 -18.36
C GLY A 309 -14.65 10.94 -19.41
N ALA A 310 -14.63 11.35 -20.69
CA ALA A 310 -15.28 10.65 -21.79
C ALA A 310 -14.36 9.63 -22.50
N ALA A 311 -13.17 9.35 -21.95
CA ALA A 311 -12.12 8.52 -22.56
C ALA A 311 -11.69 8.95 -23.98
N ALA A 312 -12.00 10.19 -24.38
CA ALA A 312 -11.72 10.72 -25.72
C ALA A 312 -10.33 11.34 -25.86
N THR A 313 -9.55 11.41 -24.77
CA THR A 313 -8.29 12.17 -24.70
C THR A 313 -7.04 11.30 -24.77
N LYS A 314 -7.15 9.98 -24.97
CA LYS A 314 -6.03 9.01 -24.93
C LYS A 314 -4.76 9.49 -25.64
N GLU A 315 -4.87 9.88 -26.92
CA GLU A 315 -3.72 10.31 -27.71
C GLU A 315 -3.17 11.66 -27.25
N ALA A 316 -4.03 12.60 -26.87
CA ALA A 316 -3.61 13.89 -26.34
C ALA A 316 -2.90 13.77 -24.98
N THR A 317 -3.35 12.85 -24.12
CA THR A 317 -2.70 12.50 -22.86
C THR A 317 -1.32 11.89 -23.10
N ALA A 318 -1.18 10.99 -24.07
CA ALA A 318 0.13 10.46 -24.46
C ALA A 318 1.04 11.53 -25.10
N ASP A 319 0.47 12.47 -25.85
CA ASP A 319 1.20 13.61 -26.42
C ASP A 319 1.71 14.56 -25.34
N LEU A 320 0.88 14.87 -24.33
CA LEU A 320 1.30 15.66 -23.18
C LEU A 320 2.44 14.96 -22.43
N ALA A 321 2.30 13.67 -22.12
CA ALA A 321 3.36 12.91 -21.45
C ALA A 321 4.69 12.95 -22.22
N ARG A 322 4.65 12.83 -23.55
CA ARG A 322 5.85 12.95 -24.40
C ARG A 322 6.47 14.34 -24.37
N ARG A 323 5.64 15.40 -24.33
CA ARG A 323 6.12 16.79 -24.23
C ARG A 323 6.76 17.07 -22.88
N LEU A 324 6.21 16.52 -21.80
CA LEU A 324 6.79 16.62 -20.45
C LEU A 324 8.15 15.93 -20.40
N GLY A 325 8.25 14.72 -20.97
CA GLY A 325 9.52 14.01 -21.13
C GLY A 325 10.24 13.72 -19.81
N ARG A 326 11.52 13.36 -19.89
CA ARG A 326 12.39 13.18 -18.72
C ARG A 326 13.06 14.51 -18.36
N GLY A 327 12.26 15.44 -17.84
CA GLY A 327 12.70 16.78 -17.43
C GLY A 327 13.30 16.83 -16.01
N PRO A 328 13.50 18.04 -15.46
CA PRO A 328 14.05 18.25 -14.11
C PRO A 328 13.07 17.93 -12.98
N PHE A 329 11.87 17.46 -13.30
CA PHE A 329 10.80 17.12 -12.37
C PHE A 329 10.22 15.74 -12.69
N LEU A 330 9.65 15.10 -11.68
CA LEU A 330 8.85 13.88 -11.85
C LEU A 330 7.43 14.26 -12.26
N PHE A 331 6.73 13.39 -13.01
CA PHE A 331 5.31 13.63 -13.28
C PHE A 331 4.46 12.36 -13.18
N SER A 332 3.22 12.55 -12.70
CA SER A 332 2.19 11.52 -12.63
C SER A 332 1.06 11.85 -13.60
N VAL A 333 0.69 10.91 -14.46
CA VAL A 333 -0.34 11.14 -15.49
C VAL A 333 -1.72 10.78 -14.96
N ASP A 334 -2.67 11.69 -15.10
CA ASP A 334 -4.10 11.39 -14.99
C ASP A 334 -4.57 10.66 -16.27
N ALA A 335 -4.86 9.36 -16.14
CA ALA A 335 -5.19 8.49 -17.28
C ALA A 335 -6.66 8.04 -17.27
N GLU A 336 -7.53 8.73 -16.53
CA GLU A 336 -8.94 8.36 -16.37
C GLU A 336 -9.07 6.87 -15.99
N GLY A 337 -10.02 6.14 -16.55
CA GLY A 337 -10.16 4.68 -16.38
C GLY A 337 -9.16 3.82 -17.18
N GLY A 338 -8.11 4.43 -17.74
CA GLY A 338 -7.11 3.79 -18.61
C GLY A 338 -7.47 3.74 -20.10
N PHE A 339 -8.54 4.44 -20.52
CA PHE A 339 -9.04 4.53 -21.91
C PHE A 339 -9.43 3.18 -22.56
N SER A 340 -9.55 2.11 -21.78
CA SER A 340 -10.04 0.81 -22.21
C SER A 340 -10.56 0.02 -21.00
N ASP A 341 -11.49 -0.90 -21.24
CA ASP A 341 -11.90 -1.90 -20.26
C ASP A 341 -11.06 -3.18 -20.33
N ASP A 342 -10.23 -3.37 -21.36
CA ASP A 342 -9.25 -4.46 -21.41
C ASP A 342 -8.01 -4.11 -20.57
N PRO A 343 -7.72 -4.84 -19.47
CA PRO A 343 -6.51 -4.63 -18.67
C PRO A 343 -5.21 -4.68 -19.48
N ALA A 344 -5.13 -5.50 -20.52
CA ALA A 344 -3.94 -5.60 -21.36
C ALA A 344 -3.70 -4.32 -22.17
N GLU A 345 -4.75 -3.72 -22.72
CA GLU A 345 -4.65 -2.44 -23.42
C GLU A 345 -4.27 -1.28 -22.49
N VAL A 346 -4.80 -1.29 -21.26
CA VAL A 346 -4.43 -0.32 -20.21
C VAL A 346 -2.95 -0.47 -19.86
N ALA A 347 -2.44 -1.69 -19.74
CA ALA A 347 -1.03 -1.97 -19.49
C ALA A 347 -0.11 -1.50 -20.63
N VAL A 348 -0.51 -1.70 -21.89
CA VAL A 348 0.21 -1.17 -23.06
C VAL A 348 0.28 0.36 -23.02
N PHE A 349 -0.83 1.01 -22.69
CA PHE A 349 -0.88 2.46 -22.59
C PHE A 349 -0.01 2.98 -21.44
N ALA A 350 -0.07 2.36 -20.26
CA ALA A 350 0.77 2.70 -19.13
C ALA A 350 2.27 2.57 -19.44
N ARG A 351 2.66 1.52 -20.20
CA ARG A 351 4.04 1.37 -20.69
C ARG A 351 4.46 2.53 -21.60
N ARG A 352 3.60 2.95 -22.54
CA ARG A 352 3.85 4.13 -23.40
C ARG A 352 4.08 5.40 -22.56
N LEU A 353 3.29 5.61 -21.51
CA LEU A 353 3.46 6.76 -20.61
C LEU A 353 4.79 6.68 -19.82
N TYR A 354 5.13 5.50 -19.31
CA TYR A 354 6.38 5.29 -18.58
C TYR A 354 7.63 5.48 -19.47
N GLU A 355 7.58 4.98 -20.71
CA GLU A 355 8.63 5.20 -21.71
C GLU A 355 8.81 6.69 -22.02
N ALA A 356 7.72 7.47 -22.03
CA ALA A 356 7.75 8.93 -22.16
C ALA A 356 8.32 9.65 -20.93
N GLY A 357 8.49 8.97 -19.79
CA GLY A 357 9.08 9.51 -18.57
C GLY A 357 8.13 9.62 -17.37
N ALA A 358 6.87 9.17 -17.50
CA ALA A 358 5.92 9.23 -16.39
C ALA A 358 6.44 8.39 -15.20
N ALA A 359 6.45 9.00 -14.02
CA ALA A 359 6.85 8.35 -12.77
C ALA A 359 5.65 7.73 -12.03
N GLY A 360 4.43 8.17 -12.35
CA GLY A 360 3.20 7.60 -11.83
C GLY A 360 2.00 7.75 -12.78
N ILE A 361 0.91 7.08 -12.43
CA ILE A 361 -0.36 7.11 -13.15
C ILE A 361 -1.51 7.10 -12.14
N ASN A 362 -2.54 7.93 -12.36
CA ASN A 362 -3.83 7.78 -11.70
C ASN A 362 -4.73 6.95 -12.62
N LEU A 363 -5.36 5.91 -12.06
CA LEU A 363 -6.40 5.14 -12.72
C LEU A 363 -7.66 5.19 -11.88
N GLU A 364 -8.81 5.50 -12.47
CA GLU A 364 -10.09 5.57 -11.73
C GLU A 364 -11.06 4.43 -12.04
N ASP A 365 -11.90 4.12 -11.06
CA ASP A 365 -13.06 3.26 -11.22
C ASP A 365 -14.33 4.02 -11.65
N GLY A 366 -14.31 5.35 -11.65
CA GLY A 366 -15.41 6.20 -12.12
C GLY A 366 -15.69 6.04 -13.62
N ARG A 367 -16.95 6.21 -14.01
CA ARG A 367 -17.41 6.15 -15.41
C ARG A 367 -18.19 7.40 -15.78
N ALA A 368 -18.13 7.74 -17.07
CA ALA A 368 -18.82 8.90 -17.65
C ALA A 368 -20.35 8.88 -17.43
N ASP A 369 -20.94 7.70 -17.24
CA ASP A 369 -22.37 7.52 -16.96
C ASP A 369 -22.75 7.72 -15.48
N GLY A 370 -21.81 8.16 -14.64
CA GLY A 370 -22.03 8.37 -13.21
C GLY A 370 -22.05 7.08 -12.39
N THR A 371 -21.55 5.96 -12.94
CA THR A 371 -21.41 4.69 -12.23
C THR A 371 -19.95 4.38 -11.90
N LEU A 372 -19.72 3.26 -11.20
CA LEU A 372 -18.39 2.71 -10.96
C LEU A 372 -18.20 1.45 -11.80
N ALA A 373 -16.99 1.26 -12.31
CA ALA A 373 -16.52 -0.02 -12.81
C ALA A 373 -16.61 -1.11 -11.72
N PRO A 374 -16.86 -2.38 -12.12
CA PRO A 374 -16.70 -3.51 -11.20
C PRO A 374 -15.36 -3.45 -10.49
N VAL A 375 -15.34 -3.75 -9.20
CA VAL A 375 -14.13 -3.61 -8.38
C VAL A 375 -13.01 -4.52 -8.89
N GLU A 376 -13.41 -5.70 -9.37
CA GLU A 376 -12.55 -6.74 -9.93
C GLU A 376 -11.94 -6.29 -11.26
N LEU A 377 -12.70 -5.56 -12.08
CA LEU A 377 -12.21 -5.02 -13.34
C LEU A 377 -11.13 -3.96 -13.09
N HIS A 378 -11.37 -3.04 -12.17
CA HIS A 378 -10.39 -2.01 -11.83
C HIS A 378 -9.13 -2.62 -11.19
N ALA A 379 -9.29 -3.61 -10.31
CA ALA A 379 -8.17 -4.38 -9.75
C ALA A 379 -7.35 -5.10 -10.83
N ALA A 380 -8.01 -5.71 -11.83
CA ALA A 380 -7.32 -6.35 -12.94
C ALA A 380 -6.49 -5.36 -13.77
N LYS A 381 -7.01 -4.14 -14.01
CA LYS A 381 -6.25 -3.05 -14.68
C LYS A 381 -5.01 -2.65 -13.88
N ILE A 382 -5.13 -2.45 -12.56
CA ILE A 382 -4.00 -2.14 -11.67
C ILE A 382 -2.93 -3.24 -11.76
N ALA A 383 -3.33 -4.50 -11.59
CA ALA A 383 -2.42 -5.64 -11.62
C ALA A 383 -1.70 -5.76 -12.97
N ALA A 384 -2.41 -5.57 -14.08
CA ALA A 384 -1.83 -5.60 -15.43
C ALA A 384 -0.79 -4.49 -15.64
N VAL A 385 -1.05 -3.28 -15.13
CA VAL A 385 -0.07 -2.18 -15.18
C VAL A 385 1.15 -2.48 -14.33
N LYS A 386 0.98 -2.96 -13.10
CA LYS A 386 2.11 -3.32 -12.22
C LYS A 386 2.95 -4.46 -12.79
N GLU A 387 2.33 -5.39 -13.50
CA GLU A 387 3.04 -6.47 -14.21
C GLU A 387 3.82 -5.95 -15.40
N ALA A 388 3.22 -5.11 -16.25
CA ALA A 388 3.90 -4.57 -17.42
C ALA A 388 4.99 -3.55 -17.07
N VAL A 389 4.81 -2.80 -15.99
CA VAL A 389 5.69 -1.69 -15.60
C VAL A 389 5.83 -1.60 -14.07
N PRO A 390 6.61 -2.49 -13.43
CA PRO A 390 6.75 -2.52 -11.97
C PRO A 390 7.22 -1.21 -11.34
N GLY A 391 8.03 -0.43 -12.07
CA GLY A 391 8.57 0.86 -11.65
C GLY A 391 7.61 2.07 -11.80
N LEU A 392 6.43 1.90 -12.40
CA LEU A 392 5.43 2.95 -12.48
C LEU A 392 4.59 2.95 -11.19
N PHE A 393 4.47 4.11 -10.54
CA PHE A 393 3.62 4.28 -9.36
C PHE A 393 2.14 4.32 -9.77
N VAL A 394 1.35 3.35 -9.35
CA VAL A 394 -0.10 3.30 -9.62
C VAL A 394 -0.87 3.86 -8.45
N ASN A 395 -1.52 5.00 -8.66
CA ASN A 395 -2.41 5.65 -7.72
C ASN A 395 -3.87 5.28 -8.06
N ALA A 396 -4.43 4.31 -7.35
CA ALA A 396 -5.77 3.79 -7.62
C ALA A 396 -6.84 4.75 -7.07
N ARG A 397 -7.59 5.38 -7.96
CA ARG A 397 -8.65 6.33 -7.64
C ARG A 397 -10.00 5.63 -7.53
N THR A 398 -10.76 5.97 -6.49
CA THR A 398 -12.16 5.58 -6.39
C THR A 398 -13.09 6.78 -6.27
N ASP A 399 -14.13 6.81 -7.10
CA ASP A 399 -15.08 7.93 -7.18
C ASP A 399 -16.27 7.79 -6.22
N THR A 400 -16.20 6.83 -5.30
CA THR A 400 -17.24 6.59 -4.28
C THR A 400 -17.72 7.85 -3.55
N TYR A 401 -16.82 8.78 -3.22
CA TYR A 401 -17.18 10.04 -2.56
C TYR A 401 -17.83 11.05 -3.52
N TRP A 402 -17.34 11.18 -4.75
CA TRP A 402 -17.98 12.01 -5.77
C TRP A 402 -19.38 11.52 -6.17
N LEU A 403 -19.63 10.22 -6.06
CA LEU A 403 -20.93 9.60 -6.32
C LEU A 403 -21.81 9.46 -5.07
N GLY A 404 -21.37 9.93 -3.90
CA GLY A 404 -22.16 9.88 -2.65
C GLY A 404 -22.42 8.45 -2.11
N LEU A 405 -21.54 7.49 -2.43
CA LEU A 405 -21.70 6.08 -2.06
C LEU A 405 -21.17 5.72 -0.65
N GLY A 406 -20.45 6.64 -0.01
CA GLY A 406 -20.05 6.55 1.40
C GLY A 406 -18.81 5.71 1.72
N GLN A 407 -18.32 5.88 2.96
CA GLN A 407 -17.07 5.34 3.54
C GLN A 407 -16.90 3.82 3.40
N GLU A 408 -17.91 3.03 3.76
CA GLU A 408 -17.79 1.56 3.80
C GLU A 408 -17.47 0.98 2.41
N ARG A 409 -18.11 1.53 1.37
CA ARG A 409 -17.86 1.14 -0.03
C ARG A 409 -16.47 1.56 -0.48
N THR A 410 -15.98 2.71 -0.02
CA THR A 410 -14.62 3.20 -0.28
C THR A 410 -13.58 2.25 0.31
N ALA A 411 -13.64 1.96 1.62
CA ALA A 411 -12.64 1.12 2.30
C ALA A 411 -12.57 -0.29 1.69
N ALA A 412 -13.74 -0.89 1.38
CA ALA A 412 -13.80 -2.21 0.73
C ALA A 412 -13.13 -2.23 -0.65
N ARG A 413 -13.26 -1.16 -1.43
CA ARG A 413 -12.61 -1.02 -2.76
C ARG A 413 -11.11 -0.80 -2.63
N LEU A 414 -10.69 0.10 -1.77
CA LEU A 414 -9.28 0.41 -1.59
C LEU A 414 -8.50 -0.82 -1.12
N ALA A 415 -9.06 -1.61 -0.19
CA ALA A 415 -8.45 -2.87 0.23
C ALA A 415 -8.21 -3.84 -0.95
N VAL A 416 -9.12 -3.87 -1.93
CA VAL A 416 -8.95 -4.67 -3.16
C VAL A 416 -7.86 -4.07 -4.05
N TYR A 417 -7.81 -2.75 -4.21
CA TYR A 417 -6.82 -2.08 -5.07
C TYR A 417 -5.40 -2.18 -4.53
N GLU A 418 -5.22 -2.05 -3.22
CA GLU A 418 -3.92 -2.28 -2.58
C GLU A 418 -3.44 -3.72 -2.79
N GLN A 419 -4.34 -4.70 -2.68
CA GLN A 419 -3.99 -6.10 -2.88
C GLN A 419 -3.70 -6.41 -4.36
N ALA A 420 -4.28 -5.66 -5.30
CA ALA A 420 -3.94 -5.70 -6.72
C ALA A 420 -2.56 -5.07 -7.04
N GLY A 421 -1.95 -4.39 -6.07
CA GLY A 421 -0.61 -3.79 -6.19
C GLY A 421 -0.58 -2.28 -6.37
N ALA A 422 -1.68 -1.56 -6.08
CA ALA A 422 -1.66 -0.11 -6.06
C ALA A 422 -0.61 0.41 -5.06
N ASP A 423 0.26 1.32 -5.52
CA ASP A 423 1.30 1.94 -4.70
C ASP A 423 0.76 3.11 -3.85
N GLY A 424 -0.39 3.66 -4.24
CA GLY A 424 -1.15 4.68 -3.53
C GLY A 424 -2.63 4.59 -3.86
N VAL A 425 -3.46 5.22 -3.04
CA VAL A 425 -4.92 5.26 -3.23
C VAL A 425 -5.43 6.69 -3.24
N PHE A 426 -6.43 7.00 -4.05
CA PHE A 426 -6.97 8.34 -4.21
C PHE A 426 -8.48 8.37 -4.00
N VAL A 427 -8.94 9.19 -3.05
CA VAL A 427 -10.36 9.41 -2.77
C VAL A 427 -10.70 10.90 -2.99
N PRO A 428 -11.02 11.32 -4.23
CA PRO A 428 -11.49 12.67 -4.48
C PRO A 428 -12.84 12.94 -3.79
N GLY A 429 -13.05 14.18 -3.33
CA GLY A 429 -14.27 14.59 -2.62
C GLY A 429 -14.27 14.32 -1.11
N LEU A 430 -13.41 13.41 -0.62
CA LEU A 430 -13.19 13.22 0.81
C LEU A 430 -12.52 14.47 1.41
N SER A 431 -13.19 15.12 2.35
CA SER A 431 -12.70 16.36 2.98
C SER A 431 -13.05 16.49 4.46
N ASP A 432 -13.86 15.59 5.02
CA ASP A 432 -14.14 15.59 6.45
C ASP A 432 -13.04 14.84 7.22
N ARG A 433 -12.72 15.33 8.42
CA ARG A 433 -11.60 14.85 9.24
C ARG A 433 -11.80 13.41 9.71
N ALA A 434 -13.04 13.04 10.03
CA ALA A 434 -13.37 11.73 10.57
C ALA A 434 -13.18 10.64 9.52
N GLY A 435 -13.72 10.83 8.31
CA GLY A 435 -13.55 9.91 7.19
C GLY A 435 -12.10 9.75 6.76
N ILE A 436 -11.32 10.84 6.77
CA ILE A 436 -9.87 10.80 6.51
C ILE A 436 -9.16 9.95 7.57
N ALA A 437 -9.36 10.25 8.85
CA ALA A 437 -8.73 9.52 9.94
C ALA A 437 -9.07 8.02 9.89
N GLU A 438 -10.34 7.69 9.68
CA GLU A 438 -10.81 6.31 9.60
C GLU A 438 -10.20 5.56 8.40
N LEU A 439 -10.11 6.18 7.21
CA LEU A 439 -9.43 5.52 6.08
C LEU A 439 -7.93 5.35 6.33
N THR A 440 -7.25 6.38 6.80
CA THR A 440 -5.80 6.28 7.04
C THR A 440 -5.43 5.28 8.13
N ALA A 441 -6.35 4.99 9.06
CA ALA A 441 -6.15 3.97 10.09
C ALA A 441 -6.19 2.53 9.53
N VAL A 442 -6.80 2.30 8.38
CA VAL A 442 -6.95 0.95 7.79
C VAL A 442 -6.12 0.72 6.53
N LEU A 443 -5.67 1.79 5.88
CA LEU A 443 -4.88 1.72 4.64
C LEU A 443 -3.42 1.43 4.92
N SER A 444 -2.83 0.57 4.09
CA SER A 444 -1.39 0.34 4.05
C SER A 444 -0.69 1.26 3.05
N ALA A 445 -1.38 1.62 1.97
CA ALA A 445 -0.90 2.49 0.91
C ALA A 445 -1.12 3.97 1.26
N PRO A 446 -0.23 4.87 0.81
CA PRO A 446 -0.39 6.31 1.00
C PRO A 446 -1.71 6.82 0.42
N LEU A 447 -2.50 7.49 1.27
CA LEU A 447 -3.74 8.15 0.85
C LEU A 447 -3.42 9.48 0.16
N ASN A 448 -3.95 9.64 -1.05
CA ASN A 448 -4.11 10.87 -1.80
C ASN A 448 -5.53 11.41 -1.61
N VAL A 449 -5.65 12.71 -1.36
CA VAL A 449 -6.93 13.44 -1.38
C VAL A 449 -6.84 14.62 -2.34
N LEU A 450 -7.98 15.09 -2.82
CA LEU A 450 -8.05 16.31 -3.62
C LEU A 450 -8.16 17.51 -2.68
N TYR A 451 -7.34 18.54 -2.90
CA TYR A 451 -7.44 19.77 -2.13
C TYR A 451 -8.86 20.37 -2.22
N SER A 452 -9.43 20.67 -1.05
CA SER A 452 -10.72 21.34 -0.93
C SER A 452 -10.51 22.66 -0.18
N PRO A 453 -10.91 23.82 -0.74
CA PRO A 453 -10.83 25.10 -0.04
C PRO A 453 -11.59 25.15 1.29
N ALA A 454 -12.64 24.33 1.44
CA ALA A 454 -13.42 24.20 2.66
C ALA A 454 -12.91 23.10 3.61
N GLY A 455 -11.89 22.34 3.19
CA GLY A 455 -11.34 21.21 3.92
C GLY A 455 -10.19 21.58 4.87
N PRO A 456 -9.60 20.58 5.54
CA PRO A 456 -8.39 20.72 6.34
C PRO A 456 -7.21 21.28 5.54
N GLY A 457 -6.34 22.04 6.19
CA GLY A 457 -5.08 22.49 5.59
C GLY A 457 -4.05 21.36 5.45
N ILE A 458 -3.00 21.55 4.65
CA ILE A 458 -1.99 20.50 4.34
C ILE A 458 -1.32 19.92 5.60
N ALA A 459 -1.00 20.78 6.58
CA ALA A 459 -0.39 20.33 7.84
C ALA A 459 -1.33 19.42 8.63
N GLU A 460 -2.62 19.76 8.67
CA GLU A 460 -3.65 18.96 9.32
C GLU A 460 -3.90 17.65 8.56
N LEU A 461 -3.99 17.68 7.23
CA LEU A 461 -4.08 16.46 6.41
C LEU A 461 -2.89 15.53 6.67
N SER A 462 -1.67 16.06 6.77
CA SER A 462 -0.46 15.26 7.05
C SER A 462 -0.54 14.60 8.44
N ALA A 463 -1.01 15.33 9.45
CA ALA A 463 -1.21 14.82 10.80
C ALA A 463 -2.32 13.75 10.87
N LEU A 464 -3.34 13.87 10.01
CA LEU A 464 -4.38 12.86 9.83
C LEU A 464 -3.93 11.65 9.00
N GLY A 465 -2.65 11.54 8.62
CA GLY A 465 -2.13 10.37 7.92
C GLY A 465 -2.15 10.46 6.39
N VAL A 466 -2.66 11.56 5.80
CA VAL A 466 -2.58 11.79 4.35
C VAL A 466 -1.11 11.88 3.92
N ARG A 467 -0.79 11.31 2.76
CA ARG A 467 0.58 11.28 2.21
C ARG A 467 0.71 11.97 0.87
N ARG A 468 -0.41 12.26 0.19
CA ARG A 468 -0.44 13.09 -1.02
C ARG A 468 -1.68 13.99 -1.04
N VAL A 469 -1.52 15.21 -1.51
CA VAL A 469 -2.63 16.12 -1.80
C VAL A 469 -2.48 16.60 -3.22
N SER A 470 -3.40 16.20 -4.09
CA SER A 470 -3.45 16.66 -5.49
C SER A 470 -4.30 17.93 -5.62
N LEU A 471 -4.00 18.80 -6.59
CA LEU A 471 -4.81 20.01 -6.85
C LEU A 471 -5.84 19.83 -7.98
N GLY A 472 -5.78 18.72 -8.71
CA GLY A 472 -6.67 18.42 -9.83
C GLY A 472 -6.72 19.56 -10.83
N SER A 473 -7.90 19.91 -11.30
CA SER A 473 -8.06 20.97 -12.31
C SER A 473 -8.07 22.40 -11.75
N LEU A 474 -7.83 22.58 -10.44
CA LEU A 474 -7.91 23.90 -9.79
C LEU A 474 -7.00 24.92 -10.49
N LEU A 475 -5.72 24.59 -10.68
CA LEU A 475 -4.75 25.52 -11.27
C LEU A 475 -5.11 25.91 -12.71
N TYR A 476 -5.62 24.96 -13.50
CA TYR A 476 -6.09 25.23 -14.86
C TYR A 476 -7.27 26.20 -14.85
N ARG A 477 -8.24 25.97 -13.96
CA ARG A 477 -9.42 26.83 -13.82
C ARG A 477 -9.06 28.24 -13.35
N GLU A 478 -8.14 28.37 -12.41
CA GLU A 478 -7.63 29.67 -11.95
C GLU A 478 -6.89 30.41 -13.07
N ALA A 479 -6.05 29.72 -13.86
CA ALA A 479 -5.38 30.31 -15.00
C ALA A 479 -6.37 30.81 -16.07
N LEU A 480 -7.39 30.02 -16.38
CA LEU A 480 -8.46 30.39 -17.32
C LEU A 480 -9.26 31.60 -16.80
N ALA A 481 -9.62 31.59 -15.51
CA ALA A 481 -10.32 32.71 -14.88
C ALA A 481 -9.47 33.99 -14.90
N GLY A 482 -8.16 33.88 -14.64
CA GLY A 482 -7.21 35.00 -14.72
C GLY A 482 -7.10 35.60 -16.12
N ALA A 483 -7.00 34.75 -17.15
CA ALA A 483 -6.97 35.18 -18.55
C ALA A 483 -8.25 35.93 -18.96
N VAL A 484 -9.42 35.34 -18.66
CA VAL A 484 -10.72 35.94 -18.99
C VAL A 484 -10.95 37.25 -18.21
N SER A 485 -10.63 37.27 -16.91
CA SER A 485 -10.79 38.46 -16.07
C SER A 485 -9.90 39.61 -16.55
N THR A 486 -8.67 39.30 -16.99
CA THR A 486 -7.76 40.29 -17.56
C THR A 486 -8.31 40.89 -18.86
N ALA A 487 -8.81 40.05 -19.77
CA ALA A 487 -9.42 40.52 -21.01
C ALA A 487 -10.67 41.37 -20.76
N ALA A 488 -11.54 40.96 -19.83
CA ALA A 488 -12.74 41.69 -19.44
C ALA A 488 -12.39 43.06 -18.83
N ALA A 489 -11.40 43.12 -17.94
CA ALA A 489 -10.95 44.38 -17.35
C ALA A 489 -10.47 45.38 -18.41
N ILE A 490 -9.66 44.92 -19.39
CA ILE A 490 -9.19 45.77 -20.50
C ILE A 490 -10.36 46.28 -21.34
N ARG A 491 -11.29 45.39 -21.74
CA ARG A 491 -12.48 45.75 -22.51
C ARG A 491 -13.30 46.84 -21.81
N ASP A 492 -13.43 46.74 -20.49
CA ASP A 492 -14.29 47.59 -19.68
C ASP A 492 -13.54 48.84 -19.15
N GLY A 493 -12.29 49.07 -19.57
CA GLY A 493 -11.47 50.22 -19.14
C GLY A 493 -10.99 50.16 -17.69
N GLY A 494 -11.07 48.99 -17.05
CA GLY A 494 -10.62 48.73 -15.70
C GLY A 494 -9.13 48.38 -15.61
N PRO A 495 -8.55 48.38 -14.39
CA PRO A 495 -7.16 48.04 -14.19
C PRO A 495 -6.91 46.54 -14.39
N VAL A 496 -5.80 46.20 -15.04
CA VAL A 496 -5.29 44.82 -15.10
C VAL A 496 -4.69 44.47 -13.73
N ARG A 497 -5.14 43.36 -13.14
CA ARG A 497 -4.51 42.81 -11.93
C ARG A 497 -3.08 42.39 -12.30
N GLY A 498 -2.07 42.93 -11.63
CA GLY A 498 -0.67 42.58 -11.86
C GLY A 498 -0.38 41.10 -11.57
N GLY A 499 0.83 40.64 -11.92
CA GLY A 499 1.27 39.25 -11.67
C GLY A 499 1.39 38.38 -12.92
N ALA A 500 1.26 38.95 -14.12
CA ALA A 500 1.62 38.24 -15.35
C ALA A 500 3.13 37.95 -15.37
N LEU A 501 3.50 36.71 -15.73
CA LEU A 501 4.90 36.36 -15.94
C LEU A 501 5.49 37.23 -17.06
N PRO A 502 6.67 37.83 -16.88
CA PRO A 502 7.35 38.54 -17.95
C PRO A 502 7.59 37.64 -19.16
N TYR A 503 7.53 38.21 -20.36
CA TYR A 503 7.74 37.46 -21.61
C TYR A 503 9.05 36.64 -21.60
N ALA A 504 10.14 37.27 -21.15
CA ALA A 504 11.44 36.61 -21.03
C ALA A 504 11.43 35.45 -20.02
N ALA A 505 10.64 35.54 -18.96
CA ALA A 505 10.51 34.47 -17.97
C ALA A 505 9.80 33.25 -18.58
N VAL A 506 8.73 33.47 -19.37
CA VAL A 506 8.04 32.38 -20.06
C VAL A 506 8.93 31.72 -21.13
N GLN A 507 9.68 32.52 -21.89
CA GLN A 507 10.64 32.00 -22.87
C GLN A 507 11.74 31.14 -22.21
N ALA A 508 12.24 31.57 -21.04
CA ALA A 508 13.26 30.85 -20.29
C ALA A 508 12.79 29.49 -19.72
N LEU A 509 11.48 29.22 -19.69
CA LEU A 509 10.95 27.91 -19.29
C LEU A 509 11.18 26.84 -20.34
N ALA A 510 11.40 27.21 -21.61
CA ALA A 510 11.65 26.23 -22.67
C ALA A 510 12.91 25.41 -22.34
N PRO A 511 12.95 24.10 -22.68
CA PRO A 511 14.18 23.32 -22.53
C PRO A 511 15.28 24.01 -23.33
N GLY A 512 16.39 24.38 -22.69
CA GLY A 512 17.53 24.98 -23.38
C GLY A 512 18.11 24.01 -24.42
N ASP A 513 18.50 24.53 -25.59
CA ASP A 513 19.22 23.74 -26.59
C ASP A 513 20.50 23.20 -25.94
N GLY A 514 20.66 21.87 -25.89
CA GLY A 514 21.80 21.18 -25.27
C GLY A 514 23.16 21.39 -25.94
N SER A 515 23.38 22.53 -26.59
CA SER A 515 24.61 22.93 -27.27
C SER A 515 25.24 24.14 -26.55
N GLY A 516 25.95 23.89 -25.46
CA GLY A 516 26.71 24.94 -24.77
C GLY A 516 27.65 24.36 -23.74
N GLY A 517 28.88 24.04 -24.14
CA GLY A 517 29.95 23.71 -23.18
C GLY A 517 30.95 22.62 -23.58
N ARG A 518 31.45 22.60 -24.81
CA ARG A 518 32.87 22.25 -25.02
C ARG A 518 33.57 23.55 -25.36
N GLY A 519 34.07 24.24 -24.33
CA GLY A 519 35.03 25.32 -24.54
C GLY A 519 36.22 24.74 -25.26
N GLY A 520 36.49 25.25 -26.47
CA GLY A 520 37.78 25.06 -27.10
C GLY A 520 38.81 25.78 -26.24
N ASP A 521 39.79 25.03 -25.75
CA ASP A 521 41.05 25.61 -25.31
C ASP A 521 41.73 26.16 -26.58
N ASP A 522 41.60 27.46 -26.80
CA ASP A 522 42.55 28.22 -27.61
C ASP A 522 43.88 28.23 -26.83
N VAL A 523 44.80 27.35 -27.23
CA VAL A 523 46.22 27.48 -26.93
C VAL A 523 46.78 28.45 -27.96
N ASP A 524 46.92 29.70 -27.55
CA ASP A 524 47.68 30.73 -28.25
C ASP A 524 49.18 30.53 -27.98
N ASP A 525 49.98 30.65 -29.04
CA ASP A 525 51.44 30.53 -29.06
C ASP A 525 52.09 31.64 -28.21
N GLY A 526 53.06 31.26 -27.38
CA GLY A 526 53.92 32.16 -26.62
C GLY A 526 55.11 31.45 -25.97
#